data_AF-A0A8X7YFF8-F1
#
_entry.id   AF-A0A8X7YFF8-F1
#
_cell.length_a   1.000
_cell.length_b   1.000
_cell.length_c   1.000
_cell.angle_alpha   90.00
_cell.angle_beta   90.00
_cell.angle_gamma   90.00
#
_symmetry.space_group_name_H-M   'P 1'
#
loop_
_entity.id
_entity.type
_entity.pdbx_description
1 polymer ?
#
loop_
_entity_poly.entity_id
_entity_poly.type
_entity_poly.pdbx_seq_one_letter_code
_entity_poly.pdbx_strand_id
1 'polypeptide(L)'
;MMKMRTGLDAINELSFIGFCRFYTCLMTGYGNHKRMDMVYELLKEMKEKGCPPDGKTYNALIKLMTSQRMPDDAKKMIQNGIEPLIHSYNMIMKSYFQIRNYEMEKKI
;
A
#
# COMPACT_ATOMS: atom_id res chain seq x y z
N MET A 1 10.93 -22.33 -30.97
CA MET A 1 12.33 -21.95 -31.29
C MET A 1 12.78 -20.85 -30.33
N MET A 2 13.56 -21.22 -29.31
CA MET A 2 14.26 -20.28 -28.43
C MET A 2 15.51 -19.77 -29.14
N LYS A 3 15.66 -18.46 -29.38
CA LYS A 3 16.96 -17.85 -29.70
C LYS A 3 17.07 -16.43 -29.13
N MET A 4 18.08 -16.25 -28.26
CA MET A 4 18.82 -15.01 -27.94
C MET A 4 18.05 -13.78 -27.45
N ARG A 5 17.71 -13.72 -26.16
CA ARG A 5 17.14 -12.50 -25.54
C ARG A 5 17.43 -12.31 -24.04
N THR A 6 18.43 -12.99 -23.49
CA THR A 6 18.58 -13.18 -22.03
C THR A 6 19.08 -11.97 -21.25
N GLY A 7 19.86 -11.06 -21.84
CA GLY A 7 20.43 -9.90 -21.14
C GLY A 7 19.57 -8.64 -21.16
N LEU A 8 19.04 -8.26 -22.34
CA LEU A 8 18.23 -7.06 -22.49
C LEU A 8 16.87 -7.19 -21.79
N ASP A 9 16.25 -8.37 -21.85
CA ASP A 9 15.00 -8.65 -21.16
C ASP A 9 15.18 -8.58 -19.64
N ALA A 10 16.30 -9.09 -19.11
CA ALA A 10 16.66 -8.97 -17.70
C ALA A 10 16.91 -7.52 -17.27
N ILE A 11 17.56 -6.71 -18.11
CA ILE A 11 17.75 -5.26 -17.85
C ILE A 11 16.40 -4.56 -17.81
N ASN A 12 15.52 -4.82 -18.78
CA ASN A 12 14.18 -4.23 -18.82
C ASN A 12 13.34 -4.65 -17.60
N GLU A 13 13.40 -5.93 -17.21
CA GLU A 13 12.73 -6.44 -16.02
C GLU A 13 13.27 -5.79 -14.74
N LEU A 14 14.60 -5.63 -14.60
CA LEU A 14 15.22 -4.93 -13.48
C LEU A 14 14.86 -3.44 -13.44
N SER A 15 14.82 -2.77 -14.59
CA SER A 15 14.38 -1.37 -14.71
C SER A 15 12.91 -1.23 -14.31
N PHE A 16 12.05 -2.16 -14.74
CA PHE A 16 10.65 -2.19 -14.38
C PHE A 16 10.43 -2.48 -12.88
N ILE A 17 11.15 -3.46 -12.30
CA ILE A 17 11.13 -3.75 -10.86
C ILE A 17 11.62 -2.53 -10.07
N GLY A 18 12.68 -1.86 -10.55
CA GLY A 18 13.20 -0.62 -9.96
C GLY A 18 12.14 0.48 -9.95
N PHE A 19 11.42 0.64 -11.06
CA PHE A 19 10.31 1.57 -11.17
C PHE A 19 9.20 1.25 -10.17
N CYS A 20 8.77 -0.01 -10.07
CA CYS A 20 7.78 -0.46 -9.10
C CYS A 20 8.17 -0.14 -7.64
N ARG A 21 9.43 -0.43 -7.27
CA ARG A 21 9.97 -0.15 -5.93
C ARG A 21 10.01 1.35 -5.63
N PHE A 22 10.26 2.19 -6.63
CA PHE A 22 10.27 3.64 -6.46
C PHE A 22 8.89 4.16 -6.04
N TYR A 23 7.80 3.67 -6.65
CA TYR A 23 6.44 4.02 -6.20
C TYR A 23 6.17 3.54 -4.78
N THR A 24 6.52 2.29 -4.45
CA THR A 24 6.35 1.79 -3.07
C THR A 24 7.06 2.67 -2.05
N CYS A 25 8.27 3.15 -2.38
CA CYS A 25 9.03 4.09 -1.55
C CYS A 25 8.30 5.44 -1.41
N LEU A 26 7.90 6.06 -2.53
CA LEU A 26 7.17 7.33 -2.54
C LEU A 26 5.86 7.25 -1.76
N MET A 27 5.06 6.20 -1.99
CA MET A 27 3.80 5.99 -1.29
C MET A 27 4.00 5.78 0.21
N THR A 28 5.05 5.06 0.62
CA THR A 28 5.39 4.92 2.04
C THR A 28 5.78 6.29 2.63
N GLY A 29 6.56 7.08 1.89
CA GLY A 29 6.94 8.45 2.28
C GLY A 29 5.73 9.37 2.46
N TYR A 30 4.84 9.45 1.49
CA TYR A 30 3.60 10.24 1.57
C TYR A 30 2.66 9.72 2.65
N GLY A 31 2.51 8.41 2.77
CA GLY A 31 1.70 7.80 3.82
C GLY A 31 2.22 8.10 5.22
N ASN A 32 3.54 8.15 5.44
CA ASN A 32 4.15 8.58 6.71
C ASN A 32 3.76 10.02 7.08
N HIS A 33 3.45 10.86 6.09
CA HIS A 33 3.01 12.24 6.26
C HIS A 33 1.48 12.40 6.15
N LYS A 34 0.71 11.31 6.23
CA LYS A 34 -0.76 11.30 6.11
C LYS A 34 -1.30 11.89 4.80
N ARG A 35 -0.48 11.95 3.76
CA ARG A 35 -0.85 12.43 2.42
C ARG A 35 -1.45 11.31 1.59
N MET A 36 -2.63 10.85 1.99
CA MET A 36 -3.30 9.71 1.36
C MET A 36 -3.81 10.01 -0.04
N ASP A 37 -4.14 11.28 -0.32
CA ASP A 37 -4.38 11.82 -1.66
C ASP A 37 -3.28 11.39 -2.64
N MET A 38 -2.02 11.68 -2.30
CA MET A 38 -0.86 11.35 -3.11
C MET A 38 -0.65 9.84 -3.22
N VAL A 39 -0.90 9.09 -2.13
CA VAL A 39 -0.80 7.62 -2.16
C VAL A 39 -1.78 7.02 -3.17
N TYR A 40 -3.04 7.49 -3.20
CA TYR A 40 -4.03 6.99 -4.15
C TYR A 40 -3.72 7.38 -5.59
N GLU A 41 -3.20 8.59 -5.83
CA GLU A 41 -2.73 9.01 -7.16
C GLU A 41 -1.59 8.12 -7.67
N LEU A 42 -0.59 7.86 -6.84
CA LEU A 42 0.54 6.99 -7.18
C LEU A 42 0.11 5.54 -7.43
N LEU A 43 -0.86 5.02 -6.67
CA LEU A 43 -1.43 3.68 -6.91
C LEU A 43 -2.12 3.58 -8.27
N LYS A 44 -2.84 4.64 -8.67
CA LYS A 44 -3.48 4.71 -9.97
C LYS A 44 -2.44 4.77 -11.09
N GLU A 45 -1.45 5.65 -10.94
CA GLU A 45 -0.36 5.81 -11.90
C GLU A 45 0.44 4.51 -12.09
N MET A 46 0.73 3.78 -11.01
CA MET A 46 1.38 2.46 -11.06
C MET A 46 0.65 1.49 -11.97
N LYS A 47 -0.68 1.37 -11.80
CA LYS A 47 -1.53 0.49 -12.60
C LYS A 47 -1.52 0.92 -14.08
N GLU A 48 -1.62 2.21 -14.35
CA GLU A 48 -1.63 2.76 -15.71
C GLU A 48 -0.29 2.55 -16.43
N LYS A 49 0.83 2.59 -15.70
CA LYS A 49 2.17 2.34 -16.26
C LYS A 49 2.55 0.86 -16.33
N GLY A 50 1.59 -0.03 -16.13
CA GLY A 50 1.78 -1.48 -16.26
C GLY A 50 2.52 -2.13 -15.09
N CYS A 51 2.79 -1.38 -14.00
CA CYS A 51 3.37 -1.88 -12.76
C CYS A 51 2.30 -1.90 -11.65
N PRO A 52 1.40 -2.90 -11.64
CA PRO A 52 0.38 -2.97 -10.60
C PRO A 52 1.03 -3.15 -9.22
N PRO A 53 0.53 -2.47 -8.17
CA PRO A 53 1.02 -2.66 -6.82
C PRO A 53 0.82 -4.12 -6.39
N ASP A 54 1.83 -4.69 -5.73
CA ASP A 54 1.81 -6.07 -5.25
C ASP A 54 1.28 -6.17 -3.81
N GLY A 55 1.07 -7.41 -3.33
CA GLY A 55 0.61 -7.65 -1.96
C GLY A 55 1.53 -7.07 -0.89
N LYS A 56 2.85 -6.97 -1.15
CA LYS A 56 3.80 -6.35 -0.23
C LYS A 56 3.56 -4.86 -0.08
N THR A 57 3.35 -4.17 -1.21
CA THR A 57 3.03 -2.74 -1.26
C THR A 57 1.78 -2.44 -0.46
N TYR A 58 0.69 -3.19 -0.68
CA TYR A 58 -0.54 -2.97 0.05
C TYR A 58 -0.46 -3.34 1.53
N ASN A 59 0.24 -4.41 1.89
CA ASN A 59 0.46 -4.76 3.30
C ASN A 59 1.24 -3.66 4.03
N ALA A 60 2.25 -3.05 3.38
CA ALA A 60 2.99 -1.93 3.94
C ALA A 60 2.06 -0.73 4.18
N LEU A 61 1.20 -0.39 3.20
CA LEU A 61 0.25 0.72 3.31
C LEU A 61 -0.84 0.48 4.38
N ILE A 62 -1.41 -0.73 4.46
CA ILE A 62 -2.39 -1.07 5.51
C ILE A 62 -1.74 -0.99 6.90
N LYS A 63 -0.53 -1.51 7.05
CA LYS A 63 0.24 -1.42 8.30
C LYS A 63 0.48 0.03 8.70
N LEU A 64 0.86 0.85 7.73
CA LEU A 64 1.08 2.27 7.92
C LEU A 64 -0.20 2.98 8.39
N MET A 65 -1.31 2.83 7.67
CA MET A 65 -2.58 3.49 8.00
C MET A 65 -3.11 3.08 9.37
N THR A 66 -3.09 1.79 9.68
CA THR A 66 -3.56 1.30 10.99
C THR A 66 -2.68 1.79 12.14
N SER A 67 -1.35 1.89 11.94
CA SER A 67 -0.43 2.48 12.94
C SER A 67 -0.64 3.98 13.17
N GLN A 68 -1.18 4.68 12.16
CA GLN A 68 -1.45 6.11 12.22
C GLN A 68 -2.89 6.45 12.63
N ARG A 69 -3.66 5.46 13.11
CA ARG A 69 -5.08 5.60 13.49
C ARG A 69 -5.96 6.05 12.33
N MET A 70 -5.72 5.52 11.13
CA MET A 70 -6.49 5.76 9.91
C MET A 70 -7.16 4.47 9.40
N PRO A 71 -7.98 3.77 10.19
CA PRO A 71 -8.56 2.49 9.81
C PRO A 71 -9.58 2.58 8.67
N ASP A 72 -10.18 3.75 8.45
CA ASP A 72 -11.11 3.99 7.35
C ASP A 72 -10.41 3.98 5.99
N ASP A 73 -9.23 4.59 5.88
CA ASP A 73 -8.41 4.55 4.66
C ASP A 73 -7.92 3.13 4.38
N ALA A 74 -7.51 2.39 5.42
CA ALA A 74 -7.12 1.00 5.29
C ALA A 74 -8.30 0.13 4.80
N LYS A 75 -9.52 0.42 5.25
CA LYS A 75 -10.74 -0.26 4.80
C LYS A 75 -11.11 0.08 3.36
N LYS A 76 -11.04 1.36 2.96
CA LYS A 76 -11.25 1.80 1.57
C LYS A 76 -10.29 1.11 0.62
N MET A 77 -9.04 0.95 1.05
CA MET A 77 -8.02 0.24 0.30
C MET A 77 -8.48 -1.21 0.01
N ILE A 78 -8.93 -1.98 1.01
CA ILE A 78 -9.49 -3.33 0.81
C ILE A 78 -10.70 -3.32 -0.14
N GLN A 79 -11.61 -2.36 0.01
CA GLN A 79 -12.80 -2.22 -0.84
C GLN A 79 -12.46 -1.95 -2.31
N ASN A 80 -11.31 -1.33 -2.59
CA ASN A 80 -10.81 -1.07 -3.94
C ASN A 80 -10.13 -2.28 -4.60
N GLY A 81 -10.47 -3.49 -4.16
CA GLY A 81 -10.08 -4.74 -4.81
C GLY A 81 -8.73 -5.29 -4.37
N ILE A 82 -8.25 -4.90 -3.19
CA ILE A 82 -7.05 -5.50 -2.60
C ILE A 82 -7.50 -6.68 -1.77
N GLU A 83 -6.92 -7.85 -2.04
CA GLU A 83 -7.12 -9.03 -1.22
C GLU A 83 -6.25 -8.93 0.04
N PRO A 84 -6.84 -8.65 1.21
CA PRO A 84 -6.08 -8.51 2.43
C PRO A 84 -5.68 -9.88 2.98
N LEU A 85 -4.52 -9.94 3.64
CA LEU A 85 -4.17 -11.09 4.46
C LEU A 85 -4.99 -11.08 5.77
N ILE A 86 -5.15 -12.25 6.41
CA ILE A 86 -5.79 -12.38 7.73
C ILE A 86 -5.22 -11.36 8.73
N HIS A 87 -3.88 -11.17 8.69
CA HIS A 87 -3.21 -10.19 9.53
C HIS A 87 -3.69 -8.75 9.28
N SER A 88 -4.00 -8.37 8.03
CA SER A 88 -4.47 -7.03 7.67
C SER A 88 -5.84 -6.71 8.30
N TYR A 89 -6.76 -7.67 8.33
CA TYR A 89 -8.04 -7.50 9.04
C TYR A 89 -7.83 -7.34 10.55
N ASN A 90 -6.96 -8.14 11.16
CA ASN A 90 -6.65 -8.03 12.59
C ASN A 90 -6.07 -6.65 12.94
N MET A 91 -5.23 -6.08 12.08
CA MET A 91 -4.68 -4.73 12.28
C MET A 91 -5.76 -3.66 12.23
N ILE A 92 -6.68 -3.74 11.26
CA ILE A 92 -7.78 -2.78 11.12
C ILE A 92 -8.73 -2.87 12.31
N MET A 93 -9.12 -4.06 12.73
CA MET A 93 -9.97 -4.28 13.91
C MET A 93 -9.32 -3.72 15.19
N LYS A 94 -8.02 -4.00 15.40
CA LYS A 94 -7.25 -3.45 16.52
C LYS A 94 -7.22 -1.92 16.50
N SER A 95 -7.05 -1.32 15.32
CA SER A 95 -7.01 0.13 15.14
C SER A 95 -8.35 0.80 15.51
N TYR A 96 -9.49 0.27 15.05
CA TYR A 96 -10.82 0.76 15.45
C TYR A 96 -11.05 0.68 16.96
N PHE A 97 -10.66 -0.44 17.60
CA PHE A 97 -10.81 -0.60 19.04
C PHE A 97 -10.01 0.44 19.83
N GLN A 98 -8.78 0.73 19.40
CA GLN A 98 -7.92 1.75 20.02
C GLN A 98 -8.49 3.16 19.87
N ILE A 99 -9.05 3.50 18.70
CA ILE A 99 -9.67 4.81 18.47
C ILE A 99 -10.89 4.98 19.36
N ARG A 100 -11.76 3.97 19.45
CA ARG A 100 -12.95 4.02 20.31
C ARG A 100 -12.60 4.26 21.79
N ASN A 101 -11.60 3.56 22.31
CA ASN A 101 -11.17 3.74 23.70
C ASN A 101 -10.62 5.15 23.94
N TYR A 102 -9.78 5.64 23.03
CA TYR A 102 -9.24 7.00 23.09
C TYR A 102 -10.33 8.08 23.03
N GLU A 103 -11.38 7.87 22.23
CA GLU A 103 -12.54 8.78 22.19
C GLU A 103 -13.40 8.73 23.46
N MET A 104 -13.49 7.57 24.13
CA MET A 104 -14.20 7.47 25.41
C MET A 104 -13.42 8.12 26.55
N GLU A 105 -12.10 7.96 26.61
CA GLU A 105 -11.23 8.61 27.60
C GLU A 105 -11.29 10.13 27.54
N LYS A 106 -11.49 10.72 26.36
CA LYS A 106 -11.64 12.18 26.18
C LYS A 106 -13.00 12.75 26.60
N LYS A 107 -13.99 11.89 26.86
CA LYS A 107 -15.35 12.30 27.23
C LYS A 107 -15.58 12.31 28.74
N ILE A 108 -14.59 11.89 29.53
CA ILE A 108 -14.56 11.96 31.00
C ILE A 108 -13.79 13.22 31.40
#